data_AF-A0AAW9ECS1-F1
#
_entry.id   AF-A0AAW9ECS1-F1
#
_cell.length_a   1.000
_cell.length_b   1.000
_cell.length_c   1.000
_cell.angle_alpha   90.00
_cell.angle_beta   90.00
_cell.angle_gamma   90.00
#
_symmetry.space_group_name_H-M   'P 1'
#
loop_
_entity.id
_entity.type
_entity.pdbx_description
1 polymer ?
#
loop_
_entity_poly.entity_id
_entity_poly.type
_entity_poly.pdbx_seq_one_letter_code
_entity_poly.pdbx_strand_id
1 'polypeptide(L)'
;VQVQAILPNTDNKLKAGMFARVQVTCPTRHQALTVPETAVTYTAYGDTVFVAQSDNQKNLIAKRVSVKVGLRYNGLIEIKEGLN
;
A
#
# COMPACT_ATOMS: atom_id res chain seq x y z
N VAL A 1 -8.73 15.52 10.30
CA VAL A 1 -8.70 16.32 9.05
C VAL A 1 -10.13 16.42 8.54
N GLN A 2 -10.63 17.62 8.29
CA GLN A 2 -11.96 17.86 7.74
C GLN A 2 -11.80 18.18 6.25
N VAL A 3 -12.61 17.55 5.39
CA VAL A 3 -12.58 17.76 3.94
C VAL A 3 -13.92 18.37 3.53
N GLN A 4 -13.87 19.50 2.83
CA GLN A 4 -15.05 20.19 2.30
C GLN A 4 -14.93 20.28 0.78
N ALA A 5 -16.02 19.98 0.09
CA ALA A 5 -16.13 20.13 -1.37
C ALA A 5 -17.36 20.98 -1.69
N ILE A 6 -17.25 21.81 -2.73
CA ILE A 6 -18.38 22.60 -3.25
C ILE A 6 -18.88 21.88 -4.50
N LEU A 7 -20.18 21.59 -4.54
CA LEU A 7 -20.82 20.90 -5.66
C LEU A 7 -21.88 21.84 -6.27
N PRO A 8 -21.85 22.11 -7.59
CA PRO A 8 -22.87 22.93 -8.23
C PRO A 8 -24.24 22.23 -8.14
N ASN A 9 -25.26 22.99 -7.74
CA ASN A 9 -26.64 22.52 -7.54
C ASN A 9 -27.65 23.46 -8.20
N THR A 10 -27.37 23.90 -9.44
CA THR A 10 -28.19 24.90 -10.15
C THR A 10 -29.65 24.46 -10.31
N ASP A 11 -29.90 23.15 -10.43
CA ASP A 11 -31.23 22.56 -10.59
C ASP A 11 -31.94 22.24 -9.25
N ASN A 12 -31.36 22.59 -8.10
CA ASN A 12 -31.88 22.28 -6.75
C ASN A 12 -32.18 20.78 -6.50
N LYS A 13 -31.46 19.88 -7.15
CA LYS A 13 -31.63 18.42 -7.01
C LYS A 13 -31.11 17.89 -5.68
N LEU A 14 -30.09 18.54 -5.12
CA LEU A 14 -29.51 18.20 -3.82
C LEU A 14 -30.21 19.02 -2.73
N LYS A 15 -30.93 18.35 -1.83
CA LYS A 15 -31.66 18.98 -0.73
C LYS A 15 -30.92 18.79 0.59
N ALA A 16 -31.08 19.75 1.50
CA ALA A 16 -30.58 19.62 2.86
C ALA A 16 -31.16 18.36 3.53
N GLY A 17 -30.34 17.62 4.27
CA GLY A 17 -30.71 16.36 4.91
C GLY A 17 -30.56 15.12 4.02
N MET A 18 -30.16 15.25 2.76
CA MET A 18 -29.78 14.10 1.92
C MET A 18 -28.42 13.53 2.33
N PHE A 19 -28.24 12.22 2.08
CA PHE A 19 -26.95 11.56 2.22
C PHE A 19 -26.16 11.63 0.91
N ALA A 20 -24.85 11.89 1.01
CA ALA A 20 -23.93 11.81 -0.11
C ALA A 20 -22.86 10.73 0.17
N ARG A 21 -22.53 9.93 -0.85
CA ARG A 21 -21.39 9.02 -0.80
C ARG A 21 -20.20 9.70 -1.49
N VAL A 22 -19.15 9.97 -0.73
CA VAL A 22 -17.90 10.52 -1.27
C VAL A 22 -16.90 9.40 -1.45
N GLN A 23 -16.34 9.29 -2.65
CA GLN A 23 -15.20 8.41 -2.93
C GLN A 23 -13.99 9.30 -3.19
N VAL A 24 -12.94 9.10 -2.40
CA VAL A 24 -11.67 9.81 -2.57
C VAL A 24 -10.69 8.85 -3.23
N THR A 25 -10.23 9.20 -4.43
CA THR A 25 -9.19 8.44 -5.13
C THR A 25 -7.83 9.00 -4.73
N CYS A 26 -7.04 8.21 -4.01
CA CYS A 26 -5.65 8.56 -3.73
C CYS A 26 -4.79 8.25 -4.97
N PRO A 27 -3.88 9.15 -5.38
CA PRO A 27 -2.97 8.86 -6.49
C PRO A 27 -2.07 7.67 -6.11
N THR A 28 -2.06 6.65 -6.97
CA THR A 28 -1.17 5.49 -6.84
C THR A 28 0.25 5.92 -7.20
N ARG A 29 1.24 5.60 -6.36
CA ARG A 29 2.65 5.72 -6.75
C ARG A 29 2.96 4.64 -7.78
N HIS A 30 3.06 5.02 -9.06
CA HIS A 30 3.21 4.11 -10.21
C HIS A 30 4.50 3.26 -10.21
N GLN A 31 5.42 3.47 -9.27
CA GLN A 31 6.71 2.76 -9.19
C GLN A 31 7.00 2.24 -7.76
N ALA A 32 5.98 2.09 -6.92
CA ALA A 32 6.15 1.49 -5.61
C ALA A 32 6.30 -0.04 -5.75
N LEU A 33 7.38 -0.59 -5.20
CA LEU A 33 7.50 -2.04 -5.04
C LEU A 33 6.51 -2.47 -3.95
N THR A 34 5.57 -3.34 -4.28
CA THR A 34 4.56 -3.83 -3.32
C THR A 34 4.65 -5.33 -3.16
N VAL A 35 4.52 -5.80 -1.92
CA VAL A 35 4.41 -7.23 -1.59
C VAL A 35 3.13 -7.48 -0.80
N PRO A 36 2.60 -8.71 -0.79
CA PRO A 36 1.54 -9.08 0.14
C PRO A 36 1.97 -8.82 1.57
N GLU A 37 1.06 -8.32 2.40
CA GLU A 37 1.37 -8.07 3.82
C GLU A 37 1.79 -9.34 4.55
N THR A 38 1.28 -10.51 4.13
CA THR A 38 1.65 -11.83 4.65
C THR A 38 3.08 -12.25 4.31
N ALA A 39 3.76 -11.58 3.37
CA ALA A 39 5.15 -11.84 3.03
C ALA A 39 6.14 -11.12 3.95
N VAL A 40 5.67 -10.20 4.81
CA VAL A 40 6.51 -9.43 5.74
C VAL A 40 6.45 -10.05 7.13
N THR A 41 7.64 -10.31 7.69
CA THR A 41 7.83 -10.74 9.08
C THR A 41 8.22 -9.54 9.93
N TYR A 42 7.36 -9.17 10.87
CA TYR A 42 7.57 -8.08 11.81
C TYR A 42 8.25 -8.60 13.08
N THR A 43 9.42 -8.04 13.43
CA THR A 43 10.16 -8.42 14.64
C THR A 43 10.54 -7.18 15.45
N ALA A 44 10.94 -7.36 16.71
CA ALA A 44 11.43 -6.24 17.54
C ALA A 44 12.68 -5.54 16.96
N TYR A 45 13.37 -6.20 16.02
CA TYR A 45 14.58 -5.70 15.37
C TYR A 45 14.31 -5.05 14.00
N GLY A 46 13.05 -5.02 13.56
CA GLY A 46 12.63 -4.46 12.28
C GLY A 46 11.85 -5.43 11.41
N ASP A 47 11.54 -4.97 10.21
CA ASP A 47 10.72 -5.66 9.22
C ASP A 47 11.61 -6.42 8.24
N THR A 48 11.26 -7.68 8.00
CA THR A 48 12.05 -8.55 7.11
C THR A 48 11.17 -9.30 6.13
N VAL A 49 11.72 -9.60 4.96
CA VAL A 49 11.09 -10.48 3.95
C VAL A 49 12.05 -11.60 3.59
N PHE A 50 11.51 -12.70 3.04
CA PHE A 50 12.34 -13.75 2.46
C PHE A 50 12.33 -13.63 0.94
N VAL A 51 13.52 -13.52 0.34
CA VAL A 51 13.72 -13.49 -1.11
C VAL A 51 14.29 -14.84 -1.53
N ALA A 52 13.65 -15.47 -2.52
CA ALA A 52 14.17 -16.68 -3.13
C ALA A 52 15.35 -16.32 -4.06
N GLN A 53 16.53 -16.86 -3.79
CA GLN A 53 17.73 -16.70 -4.61
C GLN A 53 18.14 -18.05 -5.20
N SER A 54 18.59 -18.06 -6.45
CA SER A 54 19.17 -19.26 -7.05
C SER A 54 20.63 -19.36 -6.67
N ASP A 55 21.04 -20.51 -6.15
CA ASP A 55 22.45 -20.86 -6.02
C ASP A 55 23.06 -21.16 -7.41
N ASN A 56 24.39 -21.24 -7.50
CA ASN A 56 25.14 -21.61 -8.70
C ASN A 56 24.68 -22.96 -9.31
N GLN A 57 24.01 -23.80 -8.52
CA GLN A 57 23.42 -25.08 -8.93
C GLN A 57 21.91 -25.01 -9.24
N LYS A 58 21.33 -23.81 -9.38
CA LYS A 58 19.89 -23.57 -9.61
C LYS A 58 18.94 -24.05 -8.49
N ASN A 59 19.47 -24.29 -7.28
CA ASN A 59 18.65 -24.55 -6.11
C ASN A 59 18.10 -23.23 -5.55
N LEU A 60 16.82 -23.22 -5.16
CA LEU A 60 16.20 -22.06 -4.54
C LEU A 60 16.52 -22.02 -3.04
N ILE A 61 17.16 -20.95 -2.59
CA ILE A 61 17.49 -20.69 -1.19
C ILE A 61 16.71 -19.46 -0.73
N ALA A 62 16.05 -19.55 0.43
CA ALA A 62 15.38 -18.41 1.05
C ALA A 62 16.38 -17.55 1.82
N LYS A 63 16.61 -16.31 1.35
CA LYS A 63 17.45 -15.33 2.04
C LYS A 63 16.56 -14.32 2.77
N ARG A 64 16.80 -14.13 4.06
CA ARG A 64 16.14 -13.06 4.83
C ARG A 64 16.78 -11.72 4.48
N VAL A 65 15.95 -10.73 4.15
CA VAL A 65 16.36 -9.38 3.80
C VAL A 65 15.59 -8.39 4.68
N SER A 66 16.31 -7.46 5.31
CA SER A 66 15.70 -6.37 6.07
C SER A 66 15.13 -5.33 5.11
N VAL A 67 13.91 -4.88 5.38
CA VAL A 67 13.19 -3.94 4.53
C VAL A 67 12.59 -2.82 5.37
N LYS A 68 12.33 -1.70 4.71
CA LYS A 68 11.57 -0.60 5.29
C LYS A 68 10.24 -0.50 4.60
N VAL A 69 9.17 -0.66 5.37
CA VAL A 69 7.81 -0.67 4.83
C VAL A 69 7.20 0.73 4.78
N GLY A 70 6.21 0.88 3.91
CA GLY A 70 5.52 2.12 3.61
C GLY A 70 4.02 2.02 3.78
N LEU A 71 3.30 2.60 2.82
CA LEU A 71 1.84 2.56 2.80
C LEU A 71 1.31 1.12 2.75
N ARG A 72 0.26 0.87 3.53
CA ARG A 72 -0.53 -0.37 3.47
C ARG A 72 -1.85 -0.07 2.79
N TYR A 73 -2.17 -0.80 1.74
CA TYR A 73 -3.42 -0.61 1.01
C TYR A 73 -3.86 -1.93 0.37
N ASN A 74 -5.11 -2.31 0.62
CA ASN A 74 -5.75 -3.48 0.01
C ASN A 74 -4.96 -4.80 0.18
N GLY A 75 -4.40 -5.05 1.37
CA GLY A 75 -3.61 -6.26 1.68
C GLY A 75 -2.20 -6.27 1.07
N LEU A 76 -1.80 -5.20 0.39
CA LEU A 76 -0.45 -4.97 -0.09
C LEU A 76 0.26 -3.94 0.79
N ILE A 77 1.57 -4.12 0.92
CA ILE A 77 2.44 -3.19 1.60
C ILE A 77 3.54 -2.71 0.65
N GLU A 78 3.75 -1.40 0.64
CA GLU A 78 4.83 -0.74 -0.08
C GLU A 78 6.17 -1.03 0.61
N ILE A 79 7.19 -1.40 -0.16
CA ILE A 79 8.58 -1.49 0.28
C ILE A 79 9.28 -0.23 -0.21
N LYS A 80 9.75 0.58 0.75
CA LYS A 80 10.48 1.82 0.49
C LYS A 80 11.96 1.58 0.27
N GLU A 81 12.55 0.66 1.03
CA GLU A 81 13.99 0.38 1.02
C GLU A 81 14.22 -1.12 1.33
N GLY A 82 15.35 -1.66 0.88
CA GLY A 82 15.83 -3.01 1.23
C GLY A 82 15.68 -4.06 0.13
N LEU A 83 14.88 -3.78 -0.90
CA LEU A 83 14.78 -4.60 -2.11
C LEU A 83 15.10 -3.72 -3.33
N ASN A 84 15.81 -4.30 -4.30
CA ASN A 84 16.31 -3.63 -5.49
C ASN A 84 15.88 -4.41 -6.73
#